data_AF-A0A2E2WKP2-F1
#
_entry.id   AF-A0A2E2WKP2-F1
#
_cell.length_a   1.000
_cell.length_b   1.000
_cell.length_c   1.000
_cell.angle_alpha   90.00
_cell.angle_beta   90.00
_cell.angle_gamma   90.00
#
_symmetry.space_group_name_H-M   'P 1'
#
loop_
_entity.id
_entity.type
_entity.pdbx_description
1 polymer ?
#
loop_
_entity_poly.entity_id
_entity_poly.type
_entity_poly.pdbx_seq_one_letter_code
_entity_poly.pdbx_strand_id
1 'polypeptide(L)'
;MRTELDGIYQVTSTTNYQGPLEKKSDGETEIKNGQTERRDNANCLWTSTFTILSENEVKMTSLADPTDADGDFSLTRPDGSPTREPVMYETTLKYARKGDRVQLSGQIEYGNDITFLTMRKK
;
A
#
# COMPACT_ATOMS: atom_id res chain seq x y z
N MET A 1 -2.08 19.16 -11.40
CA MET A 1 -2.18 19.97 -10.15
C MET A 1 -1.42 19.21 -9.09
N ARG A 2 -0.34 19.78 -8.54
CA ARG A 2 0.48 19.06 -7.55
C ARG A 2 -0.29 18.92 -6.23
N THR A 3 -0.40 17.71 -5.69
CA THR A 3 -1.03 17.50 -4.36
C THR A 3 -0.01 17.62 -3.24
N GLU A 4 -0.46 17.90 -2.01
CA GLU A 4 0.45 17.98 -0.85
C GLU A 4 1.20 16.68 -0.58
N LEU A 5 0.58 15.55 -0.95
CA LEU A 5 1.15 14.23 -0.83
C LEU A 5 2.18 13.93 -1.93
N ASP A 6 2.29 14.73 -2.99
CA ASP A 6 3.17 14.41 -4.11
C ASP A 6 4.64 14.32 -3.67
N GLY A 7 5.32 13.25 -4.07
CA GLY A 7 6.73 12.99 -3.80
C GLY A 7 7.07 11.51 -3.69
N ILE A 8 8.34 11.24 -3.42
CA ILE A 8 8.88 9.89 -3.24
C ILE A 8 8.78 9.50 -1.77
N TYR A 9 8.27 8.30 -1.52
CA TYR A 9 8.09 7.75 -0.19
C TYR A 9 8.87 6.46 -0.05
N GLN A 10 9.54 6.31 1.09
CA GLN A 10 9.95 5.00 1.58
C GLN A 10 8.74 4.31 2.21
N VAL A 11 8.40 3.13 1.70
CA VAL A 11 7.34 2.25 2.20
C VAL A 11 7.97 1.14 3.03
N THR A 12 7.36 0.90 4.18
CA THR A 12 7.70 -0.20 5.09
C THR A 12 6.42 -0.83 5.59
N SER A 13 6.38 -2.16 5.67
CA SER A 13 5.22 -2.90 6.14
C SER A 13 5.60 -4.10 6.99
N THR A 14 4.76 -4.39 7.97
CA THR A 14 4.86 -5.60 8.81
C THR A 14 3.51 -6.24 8.91
N THR A 15 3.44 -7.57 8.96
CA THR A 15 2.16 -8.30 9.09
C THR A 15 2.07 -9.10 10.38
N ASN A 16 0.85 -9.42 10.80
CA ASN A 16 0.56 -10.36 11.89
C ASN A 16 0.72 -11.83 11.48
N TYR A 17 1.18 -12.12 10.26
CA TYR A 17 1.35 -13.48 9.74
C TYR A 17 2.46 -14.22 10.50
N GLN A 18 2.21 -15.47 10.90
CA GLN A 18 3.08 -16.28 11.76
C GLN A 18 4.28 -16.88 11.00
N GLY A 19 5.17 -16.04 10.48
CA GLY A 19 6.43 -16.49 9.88
C GLY A 19 7.23 -15.34 9.25
N PRO A 20 8.55 -15.50 9.07
CA PRO A 20 9.39 -14.46 8.49
C PRO A 20 9.08 -14.31 7.00
N LEU A 21 8.13 -13.43 6.67
CA LEU A 21 7.85 -13.02 5.30
C LEU A 21 8.35 -11.59 5.14
N GLU A 22 9.54 -11.45 4.56
CA GLU A 22 9.99 -10.19 4.01
C GLU A 22 9.04 -9.83 2.86
N LYS A 23 8.17 -8.84 3.09
CA LYS A 23 7.22 -8.42 2.07
C LYS A 23 7.99 -7.67 0.99
N LYS A 24 8.09 -8.29 -0.19
CA LYS A 24 8.67 -7.72 -1.42
C LYS A 24 7.94 -6.45 -1.92
N SER A 25 6.91 -5.98 -1.21
CA SER A 25 6.19 -4.74 -1.46
C SER A 25 6.82 -3.51 -0.78
N ASP A 26 7.74 -3.71 0.17
CA ASP A 26 8.50 -2.62 0.78
C ASP A 26 9.53 -2.06 -0.20
N GLY A 27 9.83 -0.77 -0.09
CA GLY A 27 10.69 -0.09 -1.07
C GLY A 27 10.29 1.36 -1.28
N GLU A 28 10.44 1.85 -2.50
CA GLU A 28 10.09 3.23 -2.85
C GLU A 28 8.82 3.28 -3.70
N THR A 29 7.99 4.27 -3.44
CA THR A 29 6.85 4.60 -4.30
C THR A 29 6.76 6.10 -4.49
N GLU A 30 6.30 6.52 -5.66
CA GLU A 30 6.08 7.93 -5.96
C GLU A 30 4.58 8.23 -6.01
N ILE A 31 4.14 9.15 -5.15
CA ILE A 31 2.80 9.70 -5.22
C ILE A 31 2.82 10.87 -6.21
N LYS A 32 2.00 10.79 -7.27
CA LYS A 32 1.78 11.84 -8.26
C LYS A 32 0.28 12.11 -8.38
N ASN A 33 -0.13 13.34 -8.11
CA ASN A 33 -1.53 13.76 -8.10
C ASN A 33 -2.42 12.84 -7.21
N GLY A 34 -1.90 12.44 -6.05
CA GLY A 34 -2.60 11.52 -5.15
C GLY A 34 -2.68 10.08 -5.62
N GLN A 35 -1.87 9.67 -6.60
CA GLN A 35 -1.88 8.31 -7.15
C GLN A 35 -0.49 7.68 -7.15
N THR A 36 -0.42 6.36 -7.02
CA THR A 36 0.79 5.57 -7.22
C THR A 36 0.53 4.44 -8.20
N GLU A 37 1.56 4.07 -8.95
CA GLU A 37 1.59 2.88 -9.78
C GLU A 37 2.97 2.24 -9.63
N ARG A 38 3.01 0.95 -9.29
CA ARG A 38 4.26 0.19 -9.21
C ARG A 38 4.02 -1.28 -9.48
N ARG A 39 5.04 -1.99 -9.94
CA ARG A 39 5.08 -3.45 -9.89
C ARG A 39 5.95 -3.91 -8.74
N ASP A 40 5.57 -5.00 -8.11
CA ASP A 40 6.45 -5.69 -7.16
C ASP A 40 7.37 -6.69 -7.86
N ASN A 41 8.19 -7.38 -7.08
CA ASN A 41 9.16 -8.34 -7.59
C ASN A 41 8.54 -9.60 -8.21
N ALA A 42 7.23 -9.83 -8.03
CA ALA A 42 6.49 -10.93 -8.66
C ALA A 42 5.69 -10.43 -9.88
N ASN A 43 5.98 -9.22 -10.37
CA ASN A 43 5.29 -8.53 -11.46
C ASN A 43 3.82 -8.19 -11.20
N CYS A 44 3.31 -8.32 -9.96
CA CYS A 44 1.97 -7.87 -9.61
C CYS A 44 1.88 -6.34 -9.68
N LEU A 45 0.85 -5.83 -10.36
CA LEU A 45 0.62 -4.39 -10.50
C LEU A 45 -0.13 -3.87 -9.28
N TRP A 46 0.45 -2.87 -8.63
CA TRP A 46 -0.15 -2.14 -7.52
C TRP A 46 -0.47 -0.72 -7.96
N THR A 47 -1.76 -0.38 -7.95
CA THR A 47 -2.21 1.01 -8.14
C THR A 47 -2.91 1.48 -6.88
N SER A 48 -2.64 2.71 -6.45
CA SER A 48 -3.26 3.26 -5.25
C SER A 48 -3.70 4.70 -5.48
N THR A 49 -4.79 5.09 -4.83
CA THR A 49 -5.28 6.46 -4.75
C THR A 49 -5.32 6.91 -3.29
N PHE A 50 -4.87 8.14 -3.05
CA PHE A 50 -4.78 8.79 -1.76
C PHE A 50 -5.66 10.04 -1.74
N THR A 51 -6.61 10.06 -0.83
CA THR A 51 -7.54 11.18 -0.65
C THR A 51 -7.35 11.75 0.75
N ILE A 52 -6.95 13.02 0.85
CA ILE A 52 -6.88 13.71 2.13
C ILE A 52 -8.30 13.86 2.69
N LEU A 53 -8.55 13.27 3.86
CA LEU A 53 -9.86 13.36 4.54
C LEU A 53 -9.88 14.52 5.53
N SER A 54 -8.75 14.77 6.20
CA SER A 54 -8.58 15.85 7.17
C SER A 54 -7.10 16.23 7.31
N GLU A 55 -6.79 17.19 8.18
CA GLU A 55 -5.41 17.58 8.50
C GLU A 55 -4.55 16.42 9.03
N ASN A 56 -5.17 15.37 9.57
CA ASN A 56 -4.50 14.25 10.22
C ASN A 56 -4.84 12.87 9.61
N GLU A 57 -5.62 12.82 8.53
CA GLU A 57 -6.10 11.55 7.96
C GLU A 57 -6.13 11.56 6.43
N VAL A 58 -5.72 10.44 5.85
CA VAL A 58 -5.72 10.18 4.41
C VAL A 58 -6.36 8.81 4.16
N LYS A 59 -7.38 8.75 3.32
CA LYS A 59 -7.90 7.47 2.80
C LYS A 59 -6.94 6.96 1.73
N MET A 60 -6.56 5.69 1.82
CA MET A 60 -5.88 4.96 0.77
C MET A 60 -6.81 3.87 0.23
N THR A 61 -6.99 3.83 -1.07
CA THR A 61 -7.59 2.69 -1.79
C THR A 61 -6.51 2.14 -2.72
N SER A 62 -6.23 0.83 -2.64
CA SER A 62 -5.19 0.18 -3.43
C SER A 62 -5.72 -1.07 -4.12
N LEU A 63 -5.46 -1.20 -5.41
CA LEU A 63 -5.72 -2.40 -6.20
C LEU A 63 -4.42 -3.16 -6.42
N ALA A 64 -4.42 -4.45 -6.12
CA ALA A 64 -3.40 -5.40 -6.55
C ALA A 64 -3.96 -6.22 -7.70
N ASP A 65 -3.31 -6.17 -8.86
CA ASP A 65 -3.69 -6.89 -10.07
C ASP A 65 -2.58 -7.89 -10.45
N PRO A 66 -2.84 -9.20 -10.28
CA PRO A 66 -1.86 -10.25 -10.55
C PRO A 66 -1.92 -10.78 -12.01
N THR A 67 -2.60 -10.09 -12.93
CA THR A 67 -2.79 -10.56 -14.32
C THR A 67 -1.46 -10.89 -15.00
N ASP A 68 -0.46 -10.02 -14.85
CA ASP A 68 0.90 -10.22 -15.40
C ASP A 68 1.89 -10.79 -14.38
N ALA A 69 1.41 -11.19 -13.20
CA ALA A 69 2.28 -11.72 -12.16
C ALA A 69 2.79 -13.12 -12.52
N ASP A 70 3.94 -13.48 -11.94
CA ASP A 70 4.60 -14.76 -12.15
C ASP A 70 3.62 -15.95 -11.97
N GLY A 71 3.89 -17.07 -12.65
CA GLY A 71 2.93 -18.18 -12.77
C GLY A 71 2.51 -18.82 -11.44
N ASP A 72 3.39 -18.78 -10.44
CA ASP A 72 3.17 -19.30 -9.08
C ASP A 72 2.67 -18.22 -8.09
N PHE A 73 2.56 -16.96 -8.53
CA PHE A 73 2.03 -15.89 -7.71
C PHE A 73 0.51 -16.00 -7.56
N SER A 74 0.04 -15.81 -6.34
CA SER A 74 -1.38 -15.62 -6.03
C SER A 74 -1.54 -14.61 -4.91
N LEU A 75 -2.61 -13.83 -5.00
CA LEU A 75 -3.11 -13.02 -3.90
C LEU A 75 -3.96 -13.91 -2.99
N THR A 76 -4.27 -13.42 -1.80
CA THR A 76 -5.15 -14.11 -0.85
C THR A 76 -6.48 -13.38 -0.81
N ARG A 77 -7.59 -14.13 -0.82
CA ARG A 77 -8.96 -13.62 -0.59
C ARG A 77 -9.22 -13.40 0.90
N PRO A 78 -10.30 -12.72 1.30
CA PRO A 78 -10.59 -12.50 2.72
C PRO A 78 -10.83 -13.79 3.50
N ASP A 79 -11.24 -14.86 2.82
CA ASP A 79 -11.43 -16.20 3.39
C ASP A 79 -10.13 -17.03 3.51
N GLY A 80 -8.99 -16.46 3.09
CA GLY A 80 -7.69 -17.13 3.08
C GLY A 80 -7.41 -17.98 1.84
N SER A 81 -8.37 -18.11 0.89
CA SER A 81 -8.14 -18.86 -0.35
C SER A 81 -7.26 -18.07 -1.33
N PRO A 82 -6.41 -18.75 -2.15
CA PRO A 82 -5.61 -18.09 -3.16
C PRO A 82 -6.47 -17.59 -4.34
N THR A 83 -6.08 -16.47 -4.93
CA THR A 83 -6.73 -15.88 -6.12
C THR A 83 -5.72 -15.28 -7.10
N ARG A 84 -6.08 -15.32 -8.39
CA ARG A 84 -5.44 -14.55 -9.47
C ARG A 84 -6.37 -13.44 -9.99
N GLU A 85 -7.45 -13.16 -9.29
CA GLU A 85 -8.31 -12.01 -9.55
C GLU A 85 -7.75 -10.77 -8.85
N PRO A 86 -8.00 -9.56 -9.39
CA PRO A 86 -7.60 -8.33 -8.71
C PRO A 86 -8.25 -8.19 -7.32
N VAL A 87 -7.47 -7.68 -6.36
CA VAL A 87 -7.90 -7.48 -4.98
C VAL A 87 -7.79 -6.02 -4.60
N MET A 88 -8.86 -5.49 -4.00
CA MET A 88 -8.90 -4.12 -3.47
C MET A 88 -8.67 -4.11 -1.95
N TYR A 89 -7.80 -3.21 -1.52
CA TYR A 89 -7.51 -2.89 -0.13
C TYR A 89 -7.93 -1.45 0.15
N GLU A 90 -8.53 -1.20 1.30
CA GLU A 90 -8.86 0.14 1.77
C GLU A 90 -8.39 0.34 3.20
N THR A 91 -7.93 1.56 3.51
CA THR A 91 -7.59 1.93 4.89
C THR A 91 -7.62 3.45 5.05
N THR A 92 -7.78 3.91 6.29
CA THR A 92 -7.52 5.29 6.70
C THR A 92 -6.15 5.34 7.38
N LEU A 93 -5.24 6.09 6.77
CA LEU A 93 -3.89 6.33 7.28
C LEU A 93 -3.89 7.60 8.12
N LYS A 94 -3.21 7.54 9.27
CA LYS A 94 -2.82 8.74 10.02
C LYS A 94 -1.80 9.52 9.20
N TYR A 95 -2.09 10.80 8.97
CA TYR A 95 -1.22 11.76 8.31
C TYR A 95 -0.52 12.61 9.37
N ALA A 96 0.80 12.51 9.43
CA ALA A 96 1.63 13.30 10.31
C ALA A 96 2.60 14.16 9.48
N ARG A 97 2.64 15.46 9.78
CA ARG A 97 3.51 16.42 9.11
C ARG A 97 4.33 17.23 10.10
N LYS A 98 5.61 17.43 9.80
CA LYS A 98 6.51 18.36 10.51
C LYS A 98 7.40 19.08 9.50
N GLY A 99 6.99 20.29 9.10
CA GLY A 99 7.63 21.01 8.00
C GLY A 99 7.43 20.25 6.69
N ASP A 100 8.54 19.92 6.02
CA ASP A 100 8.55 19.15 4.77
C ASP A 100 8.51 17.63 4.99
N ARG A 101 8.66 17.17 6.23
CA ARG A 101 8.58 15.75 6.56
C ARG A 101 7.12 15.33 6.64
N VAL A 102 6.77 14.34 5.84
CA VAL A 102 5.45 13.70 5.83
C VAL A 102 5.60 12.23 6.18
N GLN A 103 4.73 11.74 7.06
CA GLN A 103 4.55 10.32 7.32
C GLN A 103 3.08 9.95 7.22
N LEU A 104 2.80 8.85 6.52
CA LEU A 104 1.50 8.17 6.53
C LEU A 104 1.67 6.85 7.27
N SER A 105 0.76 6.50 8.17
CA SER A 105 0.82 5.21 8.86
C SER A 105 -0.56 4.69 9.24
N GLY A 106 -0.80 3.40 9.10
CA GLY A 106 -2.09 2.80 9.43
C GLY A 106 -2.07 1.28 9.33
N GLN A 107 -3.25 0.68 9.48
CA GLN A 107 -3.45 -0.75 9.40
C GLN A 107 -4.36 -1.07 8.22
N ILE A 108 -3.93 -1.98 7.36
CA ILE A 108 -4.73 -2.57 6.30
C ILE A 108 -5.23 -3.90 6.84
N GLU A 109 -6.52 -3.98 7.08
CA GLU A 109 -7.19 -5.22 7.47
C GLU A 109 -7.75 -5.88 6.21
N TYR A 110 -7.40 -7.14 5.99
CA TYR A 110 -7.90 -7.89 4.85
C TYR A 110 -8.06 -9.37 5.22
N GLY A 111 -9.30 -9.80 5.43
CA GLY A 111 -9.58 -11.13 5.99
C GLY A 111 -9.01 -11.25 7.40
N ASN A 112 -8.18 -12.26 7.64
CA ASN A 112 -7.48 -12.47 8.91
C ASN A 112 -6.11 -11.78 8.98
N ASP A 113 -5.65 -11.17 7.87
CA ASP A 113 -4.35 -10.53 7.79
C ASP A 113 -4.46 -9.04 8.15
N ILE A 114 -3.56 -8.61 9.02
CA ILE A 114 -3.36 -7.22 9.38
C ILE A 114 -1.97 -6.82 8.89
N THR A 115 -1.92 -5.82 8.01
CA THR A 115 -0.68 -5.21 7.54
C THR A 115 -0.55 -3.82 8.14
N PHE A 116 0.48 -3.61 8.95
CA PHE A 116 0.86 -2.28 9.41
C PHE A 116 1.69 -1.61 8.32
N LEU A 117 1.20 -0.49 7.80
CA LEU A 117 1.86 0.29 6.76
C LEU A 117 2.47 1.55 7.36
N THR A 118 3.70 1.87 6.98
CA THR A 118 4.30 3.19 7.19
C THR A 118 4.95 3.68 5.90
N MET A 119 4.61 4.89 5.48
CA MET A 119 5.19 5.59 4.34
C MET A 119 5.82 6.90 4.83
N ARG A 120 7.10 7.13 4.51
CA ARG A 120 7.82 8.36 4.88
C ARG A 120 8.31 9.06 3.63
N LYS A 121 7.95 10.33 3.47
CA LYS A 121 8.43 11.17 2.37
C LYS A 121 9.94 11.38 2.52
N LYS A 122 10.67 11.17 1.43
CA LYS A 122 12.12 11.42 1.35
C LYS A 122 12.44 12.90 1.24
#